data_AF-A0A1U7LVN0-F1
#
_entry.id   AF-A0A1U7LVN0-F1
#
_cell.length_a   1.000
_cell.length_b   1.000
_cell.length_c   1.000
_cell.angle_alpha   90.00
_cell.angle_beta   90.00
_cell.angle_gamma   90.00
#
_symmetry.space_group_name_H-M   'P 1'
#
loop_
_entity.id
_entity.type
_entity.pdbx_description
1 polymer ?
#
loop_
_entity_poly.entity_id
_entity_poly.type
_entity_poly.pdbx_seq_one_letter_code
_entity_poly.pdbx_strand_id
1 'polypeptide(L)' 'MKEAARKILGDKVADRCSDVWGLDDEGEVQGLWRRSGHPGFWYMGGNLMMTRFHSKHLALQIKAIQEGLLEY' A
#
# COMPACT_ATOMS: atom_id res chain seq x y z
N MET A 1 4.68 9.66 2.46
CA MET A 1 3.34 9.66 1.83
C MET A 1 2.21 9.77 2.85
N LYS A 2 2.43 9.38 4.11
CA LYS A 2 1.51 9.61 5.24
C LYS A 2 1.00 11.06 5.34
N GLU A 3 1.89 12.04 5.25
CA GLU A 3 1.49 13.46 5.25
C GLU A 3 0.69 13.93 4.04
N ALA A 4 0.90 13.31 2.87
CA ALA A 4 0.03 13.57 1.72
C ALA A 4 -1.36 12.97 1.97
N ALA A 5 -1.42 11.74 2.49
CA ALA A 5 -2.68 11.11 2.90
C ALA A 5 -3.39 11.93 3.99
N ARG A 6 -2.68 12.50 4.95
CA ARG A 6 -3.24 13.36 5.99
C ARG A 6 -3.93 14.59 5.41
N LYS A 7 -3.28 15.25 4.45
CA LYS A 7 -3.84 16.44 3.78
C LYS A 7 -5.08 16.13 2.92
N ILE A 8 -5.15 14.94 2.32
CA ILE A 8 -6.22 14.57 1.37
C ILE A 8 -7.38 13.83 2.05
N LEU A 9 -7.07 12.92 2.97
CA LEU A 9 -8.00 11.96 3.58
C LEU A 9 -8.20 12.21 5.09
N GLY A 10 -7.43 13.11 5.69
CA GLY A 10 -7.51 13.48 7.11
C GLY A 10 -6.70 12.59 8.04
N ASP A 11 -6.61 13.02 9.29
CA ASP A 11 -5.78 12.39 10.33
C ASP A 11 -6.16 10.93 10.57
N LYS A 12 -7.47 10.63 10.66
CA LYS A 12 -7.97 9.27 10.97
C LYS A 12 -7.48 8.21 9.98
N VAL A 13 -7.39 8.55 8.69
CA VAL A 13 -6.91 7.62 7.66
C VAL A 13 -5.38 7.58 7.69
N ALA A 14 -4.75 8.74 7.76
CA ALA A 14 -3.30 8.85 7.75
C ALA A 14 -2.64 8.15 8.95
N ASP A 15 -3.19 8.26 10.15
CA ASP A 15 -2.63 7.66 11.37
C ASP A 15 -2.58 6.13 11.30
N ARG A 16 -3.53 5.51 10.59
CA ARG A 16 -3.55 4.06 10.32
C ARG A 16 -2.55 3.62 9.26
N CYS A 17 -1.97 4.56 8.51
CA CYS A 17 -1.08 4.22 7.42
C CYS A 17 0.35 3.94 7.94
N SER A 18 0.93 2.84 7.46
CA SER A 18 2.34 2.49 7.60
C SER A 18 3.24 3.48 6.85
N ASP A 19 4.50 3.50 7.25
CA ASP A 19 5.52 4.20 6.50
C ASP A 19 5.73 3.55 5.12
N VAL A 20 6.27 4.36 4.22
CA VAL A 20 6.53 3.95 2.84
C VAL A 20 8.01 4.06 2.56
N TRP A 21 8.51 3.16 1.72
CA TRP A 21 9.95 2.98 1.47
C TRP A 21 10.71 2.43 2.68
N GLY A 22 11.92 1.93 2.44
CA GLY A 22 12.65 1.10 3.40
C GLY A 22 12.24 -0.37 3.27
N LEU A 23 12.93 -1.23 4.02
CA LEU A 23 12.69 -2.66 4.05
C LEU A 23 11.98 -3.03 5.34
N ASP A 24 11.06 -4.00 5.26
CA ASP A 24 10.52 -4.68 6.43
C ASP A 24 11.48 -5.76 6.96
N ASP A 25 11.06 -6.48 7.99
CA ASP A 25 11.84 -7.54 8.63
C ASP A 25 12.13 -8.72 7.68
N GLU A 26 11.40 -8.85 6.58
CA GLU A 26 11.60 -9.86 5.53
C GLU A 26 12.54 -9.37 4.41
N GLY A 27 12.97 -8.10 4.47
CA GLY A 27 13.81 -7.48 3.44
C GLY A 27 13.03 -6.96 2.23
N GLU A 28 11.69 -6.84 2.33
CA GLU A 28 10.82 -6.40 1.25
C GLU A 28 10.44 -4.92 1.41
N VAL A 29 10.17 -4.23 0.29
CA VAL A 29 9.77 -2.82 0.33
C VAL A 29 8.44 -2.67 1.07
N GLN A 30 8.42 -1.81 2.11
CA GLN A 30 7.23 -1.59 2.92
C GLN A 30 6.29 -0.51 2.36
N GLY A 31 4.98 -0.70 2.60
CA GLY A 31 3.91 0.28 2.38
C GLY A 31 3.57 0.63 0.93
N LEU A 32 4.49 0.45 -0.02
CA LEU A 32 4.29 0.68 -1.45
C LEU A 32 3.83 -0.58 -2.15
N TRP A 33 2.72 -0.46 -2.90
CA TRP A 33 2.10 -1.56 -3.64
C TRP A 33 1.64 -2.75 -2.77
N ARG A 34 1.84 -2.66 -1.46
CA ARG A 34 1.39 -3.54 -0.37
C ARG A 34 0.45 -2.74 0.53
N ARG A 35 -0.22 -3.42 1.46
CA ARG A 35 -1.21 -2.79 2.33
C ARG A 35 -0.65 -1.56 3.01
N SER A 36 -1.39 -0.46 2.93
CA SER A 36 -1.03 0.78 3.62
C SER A 36 -1.22 0.68 5.13
N GLY A 37 -1.88 -0.34 5.68
CA GLY A 37 -2.33 -0.38 7.08
C GLY A 37 -3.77 0.13 7.28
N HIS A 38 -4.34 0.82 6.29
CA HIS A 38 -5.77 1.14 6.25
C HIS A 38 -6.51 0.23 5.26
N PRO A 39 -7.66 -0.38 5.62
CA PRO A 39 -8.45 -1.20 4.71
C PRO A 39 -8.86 -0.43 3.45
N GLY A 40 -8.73 -1.08 2.29
CA GLY A 40 -9.10 -0.52 0.99
C GLY A 40 -8.18 0.59 0.46
N PHE A 41 -7.03 0.83 1.09
CA PHE A 41 -6.11 1.89 0.69
C PHE A 41 -4.69 1.38 0.48
N TRP A 42 -4.07 1.80 -0.62
CA TRP A 42 -2.70 1.46 -1.00
C TRP A 42 -1.98 2.67 -1.56
N TYR A 43 -0.66 2.71 -1.34
CA TYR A 43 0.20 3.68 -1.99
C TYR A 43 0.75 3.14 -3.31
N MET A 44 0.75 3.97 -4.34
CA MET A 44 1.42 3.73 -5.61
C MET A 44 2.45 4.85 -5.81
N GLY A 45 3.71 4.50 -6.05
CA GLY A 45 4.76 5.48 -6.23
C GLY A 45 6.01 4.89 -6.88
N GLY A 46 7.01 5.74 -7.10
CA GLY A 46 8.24 5.38 -7.81
C GLY A 46 8.17 5.69 -9.31
N ASN A 47 9.21 5.26 -10.05
CA ASN A 47 9.26 5.44 -11.49
C ASN A 47 8.29 4.49 -12.23
N LEU A 48 8.17 4.69 -13.54
CA LEU A 48 7.28 3.91 -14.39
C LEU A 48 7.62 2.41 -14.38
N MET A 49 8.90 2.05 -14.30
CA MET A 49 9.33 0.65 -14.29
C MET A 49 8.83 -0.08 -13.04
N MET A 50 9.07 0.50 -11.85
CA MET A 50 8.59 -0.04 -10.58
C MET A 50 7.06 -0.09 -10.55
N THR A 51 6.42 1.01 -10.93
CA THR A 51 4.95 1.12 -10.94
C THR A 51 4.32 0.07 -11.86
N ARG A 52 4.88 -0.14 -13.06
CA ARG A 52 4.44 -1.17 -14.00
C ARG A 52 4.60 -2.57 -13.40
N PHE A 53 5.76 -2.87 -12.84
CA PHE A 53 6.07 -4.18 -12.27
C PHE A 53 5.14 -4.54 -11.10
N HIS A 54 4.94 -3.62 -10.15
CA HIS A 54 4.16 -3.90 -8.95
C HIS A 54 2.65 -3.78 -9.13
N SER A 55 2.16 -3.19 -10.22
CA SER A 55 0.72 -3.08 -10.49
C SER A 55 -0.02 -4.42 -10.49
N LYS A 56 0.58 -5.48 -11.06
CA LYS A 56 0.00 -6.83 -11.04
C LYS A 56 -0.04 -7.41 -9.63
N HIS A 57 1.00 -7.20 -8.84
CA HIS A 57 1.07 -7.68 -7.46
C HIS A 57 0.00 -7.03 -6.58
N LEU A 58 -0.19 -5.72 -6.73
CA LEU A 58 -1.26 -4.99 -6.07
C LEU A 58 -2.65 -5.50 -6.51
N ALA A 59 -2.87 -5.67 -7.81
CA ALA A 59 -4.14 -6.17 -8.34
C ALA A 59 -4.48 -7.58 -7.83
N LEU A 60 -3.48 -8.46 -7.71
CA LEU A 60 -3.67 -9.80 -7.15
C LEU A 60 -4.02 -9.77 -5.66
N GLN A 61 -3.42 -8.88 -4.86
CA GLN A 61 -3.82 -8.69 -3.46
C GLN A 61 -5.29 -8.26 -3.36
N ILE A 62 -5.70 -7.27 -4.14
CA ILE A 62 -7.10 -6.80 -4.18
C ILE A 62 -8.03 -7.93 -4.59
N LYS A 63 -7.67 -8.69 -5.64
CA LYS A 63 -8.48 -9.81 -6.12
C LYS A 63 -8.60 -10.92 -5.08
N ALA A 64 -7.50 -11.27 -4.41
CA ALA A 64 -7.51 -12.26 -3.34
C ALA A 64 -8.42 -11.84 -2.18
N ILE A 65 -8.47 -10.56 -1.85
CA ILE A 65 -9.41 -10.03 -0.85
C ILE A 65 -10.87 -10.15 -1.31
N GLN A 66 -11.16 -9.81 -2.57
CA GLN A 66 -12.51 -9.94 -3.13
C GLN A 66 -13.01 -11.39 -3.18
N GLU A 67 -12.11 -12.35 -3.37
CA GLU A 67 -12.42 -13.79 -3.36
C GLU A 67 -12.42 -14.40 -1.96
N GLY A 68 -12.17 -13.62 -0.90
CA GLY A 68 -12.11 -14.11 0.47
C GLY A 68 -10.89 -14.98 0.78
N LEU A 69 -9.86 -14.94 -0.06
CA LEU A 69 -8.58 -15.64 0.15
C LEU A 69 -7.66 -14.87 1.10
N LEU A 70 -7.87 -13.56 1.24
CA LEU A 70 -7.16 -12.68 2.17
C LEU A 70 -8.14 -11.72 2.85
N GLU A 71 -7.93 -11.46 4.14
CA GLU A 71 -8.64 -10.37 4.86
C GLU A 71 -7.83 -9.07 4.82
N TYR A 72 -8.36 -7.94 5.29
CA TYR A 72 -7.60 -6.67 5.34
C TYR A 72 -6.61 -6.58 6.50
#